data_AF-A0A5M6D1V9-F1
#
_entry.id   AF-A0A5M6D1V9-F1
#
_cell.length_a   1.000
_cell.length_b   1.000
_cell.length_c   1.000
_cell.angle_alpha   90.00
_cell.angle_beta   90.00
_cell.angle_gamma   90.00
#
_symmetry.space_group_name_H-M   'P 1'
#
loop_
_entity.id
_entity.type
_entity.pdbx_description
1 polymer ?
#
loop_
_entity_poly.entity_id
_entity_poly.type
_entity_poly.pdbx_seq_one_letter_code
_entity_poly.pdbx_strand_id
1 'polypeptide(L)' 'MDIERRLAISLAVGRYLRSADRFNEASKEFTGACKSLRKHLGQAQRFVVQIDFKHYLVTTDCDGNFDIEHVPSI' A
#
# COMPACT_ATOMS: atom_id res chain seq x y z
N MET A 1 33.39 12.67 19.34
CA MET A 1 31.92 12.82 19.27
C MET A 1 31.38 12.84 20.69
N ASP A 2 30.62 13.87 21.05
CA ASP A 2 30.07 14.02 22.40
C ASP A 2 28.97 12.97 22.71
N ILE A 3 28.75 12.69 23.99
CA ILE A 3 27.81 11.67 24.49
C ILE A 3 26.36 11.98 24.10
N GLU A 4 25.96 13.26 24.15
CA GLU A 4 24.60 13.68 23.80
C GLU A 4 24.30 13.40 22.33
N ARG A 5 25.26 13.71 21.45
CA ARG A 5 25.14 13.44 20.01
C ARG A 5 25.04 11.94 19.72
N ARG A 6 25.79 11.10 20.44
CA ARG A 6 25.69 9.63 20.33
C ARG A 6 24.31 9.14 20.74
N LEU A 7 23.79 9.63 21.86
CA LEU A 7 22.46 9.26 22.34
C LEU A 7 21.37 9.65 21.34
N ALA A 8 21.42 10.88 20.81
CA ALA A 8 20.45 11.37 19.84
C ALA A 8 20.45 10.52 18.56
N ILE A 9 21.63 10.15 18.05
CA ILE A 9 21.76 9.26 16.89
C ILE A 9 21.17 7.88 17.20
N SER A 10 21.51 7.28 18.34
CA SER A 10 20.97 5.97 18.72
C SER A 10 19.44 5.96 18.81
N LEU A 11 18.84 7.03 19.37
CA LEU A 11 17.39 7.17 19.43
C LEU A 11 16.76 7.33 18.04
N ALA A 12 17.37 8.14 17.17
CA ALA A 12 16.91 8.33 15.80
C ALA A 12 16.99 7.04 14.97
N VAL A 13 18.11 6.32 15.05
CA VAL A 13 18.31 5.02 14.41
C VAL A 13 17.28 4.01 14.93
N GLY A 14 17.06 3.95 16.24
CA GLY A 14 16.06 3.05 16.82
C GLY A 14 14.64 3.35 16.33
N ARG A 15 14.27 4.63 16.17
CA ARG A 15 12.98 5.01 15.57
C ARG A 15 12.90 4.59 14.10
N TYR A 16 13.96 4.83 13.34
CA TYR A 16 14.05 4.43 11.94
C TYR A 16 13.86 2.91 11.77
N LEU A 17 14.60 2.09 12.51
CA LEU A 17 14.54 0.63 12.39
C LEU A 17 13.12 0.10 12.66
N ARG A 18 12.47 0.58 13.74
CA ARG A 18 11.08 0.18 14.04
C ARG A 18 10.09 0.61 12.96
N SER A 19 10.26 1.81 12.40
CA SER A 19 9.42 2.27 11.29
C SER A 19 9.67 1.47 10.01
N ALA A 20 10.93 1.12 9.72
CA ALA A 20 11.30 0.28 8.58
C ALA A 20 10.70 -1.12 8.71
N ASP A 21 10.73 -1.73 9.89
CA ASP A 21 10.11 -3.03 10.13
C ASP A 21 8.60 -3.00 9.88
N ARG A 22 7.90 -2.01 10.44
CA ARG A 22 6.45 -1.82 10.22
C ARG A 22 6.12 -1.56 8.75
N PHE A 23 6.94 -0.76 8.06
CA PHE A 23 6.76 -0.50 6.64
C PHE A 23 6.95 -1.79 5.81
N ASN A 24 7.95 -2.60 6.13
CA ASN A 24 8.19 -3.86 5.45
C ASN A 24 7.04 -4.85 5.66
N GLU A 25 6.48 -4.92 6.87
CA GLU A 25 5.30 -5.73 7.17
C GLU A 25 4.08 -5.28 6.36
N ALA A 26 3.75 -3.99 6.42
CA ALA A 26 2.63 -3.42 5.65
C ALA A 26 2.83 -3.59 4.13
N SER A 27 4.07 -3.47 3.64
CA SER A 27 4.39 -3.67 2.23
C SER A 27 4.20 -5.12 1.78
N LYS A 28 4.55 -6.08 2.64
CA LYS A 28 4.30 -7.51 2.38
C LYS A 28 2.81 -7.81 2.33
N GLU A 29 2.05 -7.30 3.29
CA GLU A 29 0.59 -7.44 3.33
C GLU A 29 -0.06 -6.85 2.08
N PHE A 30 0.28 -5.60 1.75
CA PHE A 30 -0.21 -4.92 0.55
C PHE A 30 0.13 -5.69 -0.74
N THR A 31 1.38 -6.15 -0.87
CA THR A 31 1.80 -6.98 -2.02
C THR A 31 1.01 -8.29 -2.09
N GLY A 32 0.73 -8.90 -0.94
CA GLY A 32 -0.13 -10.08 -0.82
C GLY A 32 -1.56 -9.82 -1.30
N ALA A 33 -2.14 -8.70 -0.88
CA ALA A 33 -3.46 -8.25 -1.32
C ALA A 33 -3.49 -8.04 -2.84
N CYS A 34 -2.50 -7.36 -3.42
CA CYS A 34 -2.39 -7.17 -4.87
C CYS A 34 -2.33 -8.51 -5.63
N LYS A 35 -1.53 -9.46 -5.14
CA LYS A 35 -1.45 -10.81 -5.73
C LYS A 35 -2.78 -11.55 -5.63
N SER A 36 -3.48 -11.42 -4.51
CA SER A 36 -4.79 -12.04 -4.31
C SER A 36 -5.83 -11.44 -5.25
N LEU A 37 -5.90 -10.11 -5.32
CA LEU A 37 -6.85 -9.40 -6.18
C LEU A 37 -6.64 -9.75 -7.67
N ARG A 38 -5.38 -9.80 -8.14
CA ARG A 38 -5.06 -10.21 -9.52
C ARG A 38 -5.58 -11.60 -9.89
N LYS A 39 -5.75 -12.52 -8.93
CA LYS A 39 -6.34 -13.85 -9.19
C LYS A 39 -7.84 -13.81 -9.47
N HIS A 40 -8.52 -12.75 -9.02
CA HIS A 40 -9.96 -12.59 -9.14
C HIS A 40 -10.36 -11.63 -10.26
N LEU A 41 -9.46 -10.71 -10.64
CA LEU A 41 -9.70 -9.79 -11.74
C LEU A 41 -9.57 -10.51 -13.08
N GLY A 42 -10.56 -10.28 -13.97
CA GLY A 42 -10.45 -10.65 -15.37
C GLY A 42 -9.57 -9.68 -16.17
N GLN A 43 -9.20 -10.07 -17.37
CA GLN A 43 -8.46 -9.22 -18.29
C GLN A 43 -9.36 -8.13 -18.90
N ALA A 44 -8.80 -6.94 -19.10
CA ALA A 44 -9.46 -5.84 -19.81
C ALA A 44 -10.85 -5.47 -19.24
N GLN A 45 -10.96 -5.32 -17.93
CA GLN A 45 -12.21 -4.99 -17.24
C GLN A 45 -12.18 -3.57 -16.66
N ARG A 46 -13.35 -2.94 -16.60
CA ARG A 46 -13.52 -1.65 -15.93
C ARG A 46 -14.86 -1.63 -15.22
N PHE A 47 -14.85 -1.49 -13.91
CA PHE A 47 -16.07 -1.56 -13.10
C PHE A 47 -15.95 -0.73 -11.83
N VAL A 48 -17.09 -0.41 -11.21
CA VAL A 48 -17.15 0.34 -9.96
C VAL A 48 -17.44 -0.62 -8.81
N VAL A 49 -16.73 -0.44 -7.69
CA VAL A 49 -17.02 -1.11 -6.41
C VAL A 49 -17.29 -0.08 -5.33
N GLN A 50 -18.10 -0.46 -4.35
CA GLN A 50 -18.35 0.36 -3.17
C GLN A 50 -17.71 -0.29 -1.95
N ILE A 51 -16.88 0.47 -1.22
CA ILE A 51 -16.23 0.05 0.03
C ILE A 51 -16.37 1.20 1.02
N ASP A 52 -16.86 0.93 2.23
CA ASP A 52 -17.04 1.93 3.30
C ASP A 52 -17.73 3.21 2.83
N PHE A 53 -18.84 3.06 2.09
CA PHE A 53 -19.63 4.15 1.50
C PHE A 53 -18.91 5.00 0.45
N LYS A 54 -17.71 4.60 0.01
CA LYS A 54 -16.95 5.26 -1.06
C LYS A 54 -16.98 4.41 -2.32
N HIS A 55 -17.01 5.07 -3.47
CA HIS A 55 -16.96 4.43 -4.77
C HIS A 55 -15.52 4.42 -5.30
N TYR A 56 -15.13 3.30 -5.89
CA TYR A 56 -13.83 3.13 -6.52
C TYR A 56 -14.02 2.56 -7.92
N LEU A 57 -13.32 3.14 -8.88
CA LEU A 57 -13.22 2.65 -10.22
C LEU A 57 -12.02 1.71 -10.30
N VAL A 58 -12.27 0.44 -10.60
CA VAL A 58 -11.24 -0.56 -10.85
C VAL A 58 -11.07 -0.69 -12.35
N THR A 59 -9.85 -0.57 -12.84
CA THR A 59 -9.49 -0.81 -14.25
C THR A 59 -8.41 -1.88 -14.30
N THR A 60 -8.58 -2.89 -15.15
CA THR A 60 -7.54 -3.88 -15.47
C THR A 60 -7.16 -3.82 -16.94
N ASP A 61 -5.87 -4.01 -17.23
CA ASP A 61 -5.37 -4.14 -18.59
C ASP A 61 -5.33 -5.63 -19.03
N CYS A 62 -4.79 -5.88 -20.23
CA CYS A 62 -4.64 -7.22 -20.77
C CYS A 62 -3.54 -8.04 -20.05
N ASP A 63 -2.58 -7.37 -19.43
CA ASP A 63 -1.47 -7.98 -18.70
C ASP A 63 -1.84 -8.31 -17.24
N GLY A 64 -3.07 -7.97 -16.82
CA GLY A 64 -3.55 -8.17 -15.46
C GLY A 64 -2.94 -7.18 -14.46
N ASN A 65 -2.36 -6.08 -14.95
CA ASN A 65 -2.16 -4.90 -14.11
C ASN A 65 -3.52 -4.26 -13.86
N PHE A 66 -3.63 -3.62 -12.71
CA PHE A 66 -4.85 -2.96 -12.33
C PHE A 66 -4.54 -1.64 -11.65
N ASP A 67 -5.50 -0.73 -11.76
CA ASP A 67 -5.51 0.54 -11.08
C ASP A 67 -6.85 0.74 -10.37
N ILE A 68 -6.81 1.45 -9.25
CA ILE A 68 -7.98 1.70 -8.40
C ILE A 68 -8.02 3.18 -8.05
N GLU A 69 -9.01 3.87 -8.60
CA GLU A 69 -9.19 5.31 -8.42
C GLU A 69 -10.43 5.58 -7.57
N HIS A 70 -10.34 6.49 -6.59
CA HIS A 70 -11.52 6.95 -5.87
C HIS A 70 -12.39 7.81 -6.79
N VAL A 71 -13.68 7.49 -6.87
CA VAL A 71 -14.66 8.29 -7.62
C VAL A 71 -15.44 9.14 -6.62
N PRO A 72 -15.25 10.47 -6.63
CA PRO A 72 -16.05 11.37 -5.81
C PRO A 72 -17.53 11.15 -6.11
N SER A 73 -18.33 11.03 -5.07
CA SER A 73 -19.79 11.04 -5.23
C SER A 73 -20.19 12.44 -5.67
N ILE A 74 -20.97 12.53 -6.76
CA ILE A 74 -21.54 13.79 -7.28
C ILE A 74 -22.60 14.29 -6.30
#